data_AF-A0A257LNF8-F1
#
_entry.id   AF-A0A257LNF8-F1
#
_cell.length_a   1.000
_cell.length_b   1.000
_cell.length_c   1.000
_cell.angle_alpha   90.00
_cell.angle_beta   90.00
_cell.angle_gamma   90.00
#
_symmetry.space_group_name_H-M   'P 1'
#
loop_
_entity.id
_entity.type
_entity.pdbx_description
1 polymer ?
#
loop_
_entity_poly.entity_id
_entity_poly.type
_entity_poly.pdbx_seq_one_letter_code
_entity_poly.pdbx_strand_id
1 'polypeptide(L)' 'QLQAIVAAGACPLQPTTVIDLTDDDPGVVREGRGDPALLGR' A
#
# COMPACT_ATOMS: atom_id res chain seq x y z
N GLN A 1 14.76 -5.24 21.36
CA GLN A 1 13.43 -5.46 21.98
C GLN A 1 12.48 -4.37 21.52
N LEU A 2 11.18 -4.66 21.47
CA LEU A 2 10.14 -3.66 21.14
C LEU A 2 9.91 -2.73 22.33
N GLN A 3 9.67 -1.45 22.06
CA GLN A 3 9.38 -0.44 23.07
C GLN A 3 7.91 -0.47 23.52
N ALA A 4 6.97 -0.79 22.62
CA ALA A 4 5.54 -0.88 22.90
C ALA A 4 4.79 -1.70 21.83
N ILE A 5 3.55 -2.07 22.14
CA ILE A 5 2.59 -2.71 21.21
C ILE A 5 1.26 -1.93 21.28
N VAL A 6 0.67 -1.64 20.11
CA VAL A 6 -0.65 -0.99 20.00
C VAL A 6 -1.70 -2.03 19.63
N ALA A 7 -2.70 -2.24 20.50
CA ALA A 7 -3.82 -3.15 20.26
C ALA A 7 -4.91 -2.47 19.41
N ALA A 8 -4.71 -2.40 18.09
CA ALA A 8 -5.63 -1.74 17.15
C ALA A 8 -6.73 -2.65 16.57
N GLY A 9 -6.88 -3.87 17.09
CA GLY A 9 -7.77 -4.88 16.50
C GLY A 9 -7.21 -5.50 15.22
N ALA A 10 -8.07 -6.16 14.45
CA ALA A 10 -7.67 -6.87 13.24
C ALA A 10 -7.56 -5.91 12.04
N CYS A 11 -6.33 -5.73 11.53
CA CYS A 11 -6.08 -5.07 10.26
C CYS A 11 -6.14 -6.05 9.09
N PRO A 12 -6.47 -5.61 7.86
CA PRO A 12 -6.41 -6.44 6.67
C PRO A 12 -5.00 -7.00 6.45
N LEU A 13 -4.92 -8.31 6.17
CA LEU A 13 -3.65 -9.02 5.92
C LEU A 13 -3.17 -8.92 4.46
N GLN A 14 -4.06 -8.56 3.53
CA GLN A 14 -3.67 -8.36 2.14
C GLN A 14 -2.68 -7.18 2.05
N PRO A 15 -1.52 -7.37 1.41
CA PRO A 15 -0.57 -6.28 1.19
C PRO A 15 -1.18 -5.09 0.44
N THR A 16 -0.64 -3.90 0.66
CA THR A 16 -1.05 -2.68 -0.05
C THR A 16 -0.58 -2.67 -1.50
N THR A 17 -1.23 -1.90 -2.36
CA THR A 17 -0.69 -1.60 -3.69
C THR A 17 0.48 -0.64 -3.56
N VAL A 18 1.53 -0.85 -4.35
CA VAL A 18 2.72 0.01 -4.39
C VAL A 18 2.82 0.65 -5.77
N ILE A 19 2.81 1.98 -5.77
CA ILE A 19 2.99 2.81 -6.94
C ILE A 19 4.35 3.50 -6.80
N ASP A 20 5.19 3.35 -7.81
CA ASP A 20 6.39 4.16 -7.97
C ASP A 20 5.98 5.53 -8.51
N LEU A 21 6.40 6.58 -7.80
CA LEU A 21 6.12 7.99 -8.11
C LEU A 21 7.44 8.77 -8.25
N THR A 22 8.54 8.09 -8.57
CA THR A 22 9.87 8.72 -8.66
C THR A 22 10.00 9.62 -9.89
N ASP A 23 9.39 9.22 -11.01
CA ASP A 23 9.38 9.97 -12.28
C ASP A 23 7.97 10.51 -12.59
N ASP A 24 7.87 11.29 -13.67
CA ASP A 24 6.60 11.90 -14.12
C ASP A 24 5.56 10.89 -14.62
N ASP A 25 5.94 9.63 -14.83
CA ASP A 25 5.06 8.53 -15.24
C ASP A 25 4.92 7.48 -14.11
N PRO A 26 3.80 7.48 -13.35
CA PRO A 26 3.57 6.55 -12.25
C PRO A 26 3.55 5.08 -12.68
N GLY A 27 4.32 4.23 -12.00
CA GLY A 27 4.42 2.80 -12.30
C GLY A 27 3.82 1.90 -11.21
N VAL A 28 3.03 0.89 -11.58
CA VAL A 28 2.61 -0.15 -10.63
C VAL A 28 3.77 -1.12 -10.40
N VAL A 29 4.33 -1.11 -9.19
CA VAL A 29 5.38 -2.06 -8.78
C VAL A 29 4.77 -3.35 -8.23
N ARG A 30 3.63 -3.23 -7.54
CA ARG A 30 2.91 -4.38 -6.98
C ARG A 30 1.43 -4.07 -6.78
N GLU A 31 0.58 -4.93 -7.31
CA GLU A 31 -0.85 -4.92 -7.00
C GLU A 31 -1.11 -5.52 -5.62
N GLY A 32 -2.01 -4.88 -4.88
CA GLY A 32 -2.43 -5.27 -3.55
C GLY A 32 -3.89 -4.92 -3.32
N ARG A 33 -4.23 -4.54 -2.09
CA ARG A 33 -5.63 -4.27 -1.70
C ARG A 33 -6.23 -3.01 -2.36
N GLY A 34 -5.42 -2.07 -2.80
CA GLY A 34 -5.89 -0.84 -3.44
C GLY A 34 -6.02 -1.03 -4.95
N ASP A 35 -7.18 -0.78 -5.53
CA ASP A 35 -7.36 -0.86 -6.99
C ASP A 35 -6.59 0.29 -7.67
N PRO A 36 -5.54 0.02 -8.48
CA PRO A 36 -4.81 1.06 -9.21
C PRO A 36 -5.70 1.84 -10.18
N ALA A 37 -6.79 1.25 -10.69
CA ALA A 37 -7.68 1.90 -11.64
C ALA A 37 -8.39 3.14 -11.04
N LEU A 38 -8.40 3.26 -9.71
CA LEU A 38 -8.95 4.43 -9.01
C LEU A 38 -8.03 5.66 -9.05
N LEU A 39 -6.77 5.51 -9.45
CA LEU A 39 -5.77 6.59 -9.43
C LEU A 39 -5.79 7.49 -10.68
N GLY A 40 -6.70 7.23 -11.62
CA GLY A 40 -6.81 7.97 -12.88
C GLY A 40 -6.08 7.28 -14.04
N ARG A 41 -6.08 7.95 -15.20
CA ARG A 41 -5.27 7.59 -16.37
C ARG A 41 -4.27 8.69 -16.65
#